data_AF-A0A2R6X8T4-F1
#
_entry.id   AF-A0A2R6X8T4-F1
#
_cell.length_a   1.000
_cell.length_b   1.000
_cell.length_c   1.000
_cell.angle_alpha   90.00
_cell.angle_beta   90.00
_cell.angle_gamma   90.00
#
_symmetry.space_group_name_H-M   'P 1'
#
loop_
_entity.id
_entity.type
_entity.pdbx_description
1 polymer ?
#
loop_
_entity_poly.entity_id
_entity_poly.type
_entity_poly.pdbx_seq_one_letter_code
_entity_poly.pdbx_strand_id
1 'polypeptide(L)'
;MAGTFVVEDPEAQMKRGAGAGADRKWRDWWAALLYVVHLLAVGALAVWFGVGAVLDSDRDDRDASMYNIKYWAPQLGAVILFAAVFSFLWISLVKYFPVGMIKFALWAGVVVNLVLGILVLASRTQNSVLVGIVFILFAVLQAFYAYWVRFRVPFAAALITKVIMVTGQYPACYIVSYLAVFVSVGWIALWSFGASGAIATMSNAAAIVFGLLVSLYWTMEVIRNVVHVTVAGTVGTFYFQQHNMPRNPTVHAFRRSVTTSFGSVCLGSLIVAILEAIRMMVQGLRGQCNEFVVCCLSCLLGIIENLIQYFNKWAYIQVALYGKPFVRASKDTWAMFKAQGLDVLINDDLTSTVLWIGCIIGGVLSALLGGLWTYFHVTNTQEKMTVSVVVLSFFIGYFITHLTMAVINSGVASYYVCFAEDPATLRRNDPEFYEIMWSRQGNLRGG
;
A
#
# COMPACT_ATOMS: atom_id res chain seq x y z
N MET A 1 -19.25 5.28 38.00
CA MET A 1 -19.95 6.32 37.21
C MET A 1 -19.96 5.88 35.75
N ALA A 2 -21.03 5.20 35.35
CA ALA A 2 -21.24 4.79 33.97
C ALA A 2 -21.70 6.03 33.20
N GLY A 3 -20.81 6.62 32.41
CA GLY A 3 -21.19 7.62 31.43
C GLY A 3 -21.99 6.93 30.34
N THR A 4 -23.29 7.16 30.33
CA THR A 4 -24.18 6.85 29.20
C THR A 4 -23.67 7.63 27.99
N PHE A 5 -22.81 6.99 27.20
CA PHE A 5 -22.56 7.42 25.84
C PHE A 5 -23.90 7.29 25.11
N VAL A 6 -24.49 8.43 24.77
CA VAL A 6 -25.62 8.49 23.84
C VAL A 6 -25.08 7.98 22.51
N VAL A 7 -25.28 6.69 22.26
CA VAL A 7 -25.19 6.11 20.92
C VAL A 7 -26.33 6.77 20.16
N GLU A 8 -26.00 7.81 19.39
CA GLU A 8 -26.95 8.36 18.41
C GLU A 8 -27.49 7.20 17.57
N ASP A 9 -28.81 7.21 17.35
CA ASP A 9 -29.50 6.24 16.52
C ASP A 9 -28.73 5.99 15.20
N PRO A 10 -28.22 4.75 14.97
CA PRO A 10 -27.49 4.39 13.76
C PRO A 10 -28.27 4.75 12.49
N GLU A 11 -29.61 4.69 12.52
CA GLU A 11 -30.48 5.04 11.40
C GLU A 11 -30.47 6.55 11.10
N ALA A 12 -30.37 7.39 12.14
CA ALA A 12 -30.24 8.83 12.04
C ALA A 12 -28.83 9.27 11.59
N GLN A 13 -27.78 8.58 12.05
CA GLN A 13 -26.42 8.77 11.53
C GLN A 13 -26.29 8.28 10.07
N MET A 14 -27.02 7.24 9.68
CA MET A 14 -27.04 6.70 8.31
C MET A 14 -27.79 7.62 7.35
N LYS A 15 -28.93 8.20 7.75
CA LYS A 15 -29.61 9.26 6.97
C LYS A 15 -28.72 10.50 6.76
N ARG A 16 -27.79 10.80 7.70
CA ARG A 16 -26.81 11.90 7.57
C ARG A 16 -25.49 11.51 6.87
N GLY A 17 -25.06 10.26 7.00
CA GLY A 17 -23.71 9.80 6.62
C GLY A 17 -23.66 8.97 5.35
N ALA A 18 -24.61 8.04 5.17
CA ALA A 18 -24.74 7.23 3.97
C ALA A 18 -25.45 7.98 2.84
N GLY A 19 -26.24 9.02 3.14
CA GLY A 19 -26.85 9.87 2.13
C GLY A 19 -25.81 10.49 1.20
N ALA A 20 -25.78 10.07 -0.05
CA ALA A 20 -25.04 10.69 -1.16
C ALA A 20 -25.53 12.13 -1.49
N GLY A 21 -26.08 12.85 -0.51
CA GLY A 21 -26.75 14.14 -0.70
C GLY A 21 -26.87 15.03 0.55
N ALA A 22 -26.23 14.72 1.68
CA ALA A 22 -26.07 15.70 2.75
C ALA A 22 -24.79 16.54 2.49
N ASP A 23 -24.89 17.87 2.48
CA ASP A 23 -23.78 18.80 2.24
C ASP A 23 -22.58 18.49 3.17
N ARG A 24 -21.62 17.72 2.66
CA ARG A 24 -20.41 17.37 3.40
C ARG A 24 -19.53 18.61 3.48
N LYS A 25 -19.36 19.13 4.71
CA LYS A 25 -18.43 20.22 5.00
C LYS A 25 -16.99 19.76 4.78
N TRP A 26 -16.12 20.68 4.37
CA TRP A 26 -14.68 20.48 4.30
C TRP A 26 -14.13 20.16 5.71
N ARG A 27 -13.47 19.01 5.85
CA ARG A 27 -12.88 18.56 7.12
C ARG A 27 -11.38 18.80 7.13
N ASP A 28 -10.89 19.23 8.29
CA ASP A 28 -9.46 19.46 8.54
C ASP A 28 -8.81 20.31 7.43
N TRP A 29 -9.54 21.33 6.94
CA TRP A 29 -9.18 22.12 5.75
C TRP A 29 -7.81 22.78 5.85
N TRP A 30 -7.37 23.10 7.07
CA TRP A 30 -6.05 23.67 7.35
C TRP A 30 -4.92 22.71 6.94
N ALA A 31 -5.11 21.39 7.09
CA ALA A 31 -4.14 20.39 6.70
C ALA A 31 -4.08 20.22 5.16
N ALA A 32 -5.23 20.35 4.50
CA ALA A 32 -5.27 20.43 3.03
C ALA A 32 -4.58 21.69 2.52
N LEU A 33 -4.81 22.85 3.15
CA LEU A 33 -4.13 24.11 2.81
C LEU A 33 -2.62 23.97 3.00
N LEU A 34 -2.18 23.43 4.14
CA LEU A 34 -0.76 23.19 4.41
C LEU A 34 -0.12 22.30 3.34
N TYR A 35 -0.81 21.23 2.93
CA TYR A 35 -0.34 20.33 1.89
C TYR A 35 -0.25 21.02 0.51
N VAL A 36 -1.25 21.82 0.13
CA VAL A 36 -1.20 22.57 -1.13
C VAL A 36 -0.06 23.59 -1.13
N VAL A 37 0.14 24.33 -0.03
CA VAL A 37 1.28 25.25 0.11
C VAL A 37 2.61 24.50 -0.01
N HIS A 38 2.71 23.33 0.62
CA HIS A 38 3.88 22.44 0.49
C HIS A 38 4.14 22.02 -0.96
N LEU A 39 3.12 21.56 -1.70
CA LEU A 39 3.29 21.18 -3.11
C LEU A 39 3.77 22.35 -3.98
N LEU A 40 3.21 23.54 -3.78
CA LEU A 40 3.61 24.74 -4.50
C LEU A 40 5.05 25.15 -4.16
N ALA A 41 5.43 25.10 -2.89
CA ALA A 41 6.78 25.39 -2.44
C ALA A 41 7.79 24.41 -3.04
N VAL A 42 7.53 23.10 -2.98
CA VAL A 42 8.42 22.08 -3.57
C VAL A 42 8.50 22.23 -5.08
N GLY A 43 7.39 22.49 -5.77
CA GLY A 43 7.40 22.75 -7.21
C GLY A 43 8.27 23.94 -7.59
N ALA A 44 8.13 25.06 -6.86
CA ALA A 44 8.96 26.25 -7.08
C ALA A 44 10.45 25.99 -6.79
N LEU A 45 10.76 25.32 -5.67
CA LEU A 45 12.13 24.97 -5.31
C LEU A 45 12.75 23.97 -6.29
N ALA A 46 11.98 23.00 -6.78
CA ALA A 46 12.45 22.02 -7.74
C ALA A 46 12.82 22.67 -9.08
N VAL A 47 12.02 23.63 -9.55
CA VAL A 47 12.36 24.41 -10.74
C VAL A 47 13.58 25.29 -10.48
N TRP A 48 13.62 26.02 -9.36
CA TRP A 48 14.72 26.93 -9.03
C TRP A 48 16.08 26.19 -8.92
N PHE A 49 16.13 25.15 -8.09
CA PHE A 49 17.37 24.41 -7.83
C PHE A 49 17.72 23.43 -8.95
N GLY A 50 16.73 22.77 -9.54
CA GLY A 50 16.98 21.80 -10.59
C GLY A 50 17.45 22.47 -11.89
N VAL A 51 16.92 23.65 -12.26
CA VAL A 51 17.45 24.43 -13.40
C VAL A 51 18.89 24.87 -13.12
N GLY A 52 19.20 25.34 -11.91
CA GLY A 52 20.57 25.66 -11.50
C GLY A 52 21.52 24.47 -11.64
N ALA A 53 21.11 23.28 -11.17
CA ALA A 53 21.90 22.06 -11.27
C ALA A 53 22.17 21.62 -12.71
N VAL A 54 21.21 21.81 -13.63
CA VAL A 54 21.40 21.49 -15.06
C VAL A 54 22.33 22.49 -15.73
N LEU A 55 22.22 23.78 -15.40
CA LEU A 55 23.11 24.81 -15.94
C LEU A 55 24.57 24.63 -15.46
N ASP A 56 24.76 24.12 -14.24
CA ASP A 56 26.09 23.83 -13.69
C ASP A 56 26.68 22.49 -14.18
N SER A 57 25.87 21.56 -14.71
CA SER A 57 26.34 20.24 -15.14
C SER A 57 26.96 20.19 -16.54
N ASP A 58 27.15 21.33 -17.21
CA ASP A 58 27.66 21.42 -18.59
C ASP A 58 29.18 21.15 -18.72
N ARG A 59 29.73 20.31 -17.82
CA ARG A 59 31.16 19.95 -17.75
C ARG A 59 31.38 18.51 -17.25
N ASP A 60 30.89 17.48 -17.95
CA ASP A 60 31.65 16.24 -18.17
C ASP A 60 30.88 15.30 -19.12
N ASP A 61 31.17 15.38 -20.41
CA ASP A 61 30.52 14.57 -21.44
C ASP A 61 31.46 13.42 -21.86
N ARG A 62 31.54 12.36 -21.05
CA ARG A 62 32.30 11.14 -21.43
C ARG A 62 31.63 9.78 -21.21
N ASP A 63 30.45 9.68 -20.60
CA ASP A 63 29.77 8.39 -20.35
C ASP A 63 28.40 8.21 -21.07
N ALA A 64 27.99 9.15 -21.93
CA ALA A 64 26.63 9.21 -22.52
C ALA A 64 26.25 8.06 -23.48
N SER A 65 27.18 7.19 -23.90
CA SER A 65 26.90 6.13 -24.88
C SER A 65 26.27 4.86 -24.29
N MET A 66 26.43 4.61 -22.98
CA MET A 66 25.97 3.38 -22.33
C MET A 66 24.50 3.42 -21.84
N TYR A 67 23.89 4.62 -21.78
CA TYR A 67 22.50 4.84 -21.33
C TYR A 67 21.50 5.11 -22.46
N ASN A 68 21.89 4.83 -23.71
CA ASN A 68 21.03 5.12 -24.85
C ASN A 68 19.70 4.33 -24.76
N ILE A 69 18.59 5.07 -24.71
CA ILE A 69 17.21 4.58 -24.48
C ILE A 69 16.81 3.44 -25.41
N LYS A 70 17.41 3.40 -26.61
CA LYS A 70 17.16 2.37 -27.62
C LYS A 70 17.48 0.95 -27.11
N TYR A 71 18.43 0.80 -26.18
CA TYR A 71 18.88 -0.50 -25.72
C TYR A 71 18.13 -1.05 -24.51
N TRP A 72 17.36 -0.24 -23.77
CA TRP A 72 16.63 -0.68 -22.56
C TRP A 72 15.11 -0.46 -22.63
N ALA A 73 14.64 0.50 -23.44
CA ALA A 73 13.21 0.81 -23.55
C ALA A 73 12.36 -0.34 -24.10
N PRO A 74 12.77 -1.11 -25.13
CA PRO A 74 11.99 -2.25 -25.61
C PRO A 74 11.77 -3.32 -24.53
N GLN A 75 12.79 -3.60 -23.72
CA GLN A 75 12.75 -4.57 -22.63
C GLN A 75 11.81 -4.11 -21.53
N LEU A 76 11.92 -2.86 -21.08
CA LEU A 76 11.02 -2.32 -20.07
C LEU A 76 9.58 -2.23 -20.58
N GLY A 77 9.36 -1.89 -21.85
CA GLY A 77 8.04 -1.91 -22.49
C GLY A 77 7.41 -3.31 -22.48
N ALA A 78 8.18 -4.34 -22.82
CA ALA A 78 7.74 -5.73 -22.72
C ALA A 78 7.42 -6.15 -21.29
N VAL A 79 8.23 -5.72 -20.32
CA VAL A 79 8.01 -5.97 -18.88
C VAL A 79 6.72 -5.32 -18.37
N ILE A 80 6.41 -4.08 -18.79
CA ILE A 80 5.16 -3.40 -18.42
C ILE A 80 3.95 -4.19 -18.93
N LEU A 81 3.97 -4.60 -20.21
CA LEU A 81 2.88 -5.39 -20.79
C LEU A 81 2.73 -6.73 -20.08
N PHE A 82 3.84 -7.43 -19.84
CA PHE A 82 3.85 -8.70 -19.11
C PHE A 82 3.28 -8.54 -17.70
N ALA A 83 3.72 -7.53 -16.95
CA ALA A 83 3.26 -7.28 -15.59
C ALA A 83 1.75 -6.95 -15.54
N ALA A 84 1.24 -6.21 -16.53
CA ALA A 84 -0.20 -5.93 -16.64
C ALA A 84 -1.00 -7.22 -16.89
N VAL A 85 -0.55 -8.07 -17.82
CA VAL A 85 -1.16 -9.38 -18.10
C VAL A 85 -1.09 -10.28 -16.87
N PHE A 86 0.08 -10.38 -16.23
CA PHE A 86 0.26 -11.15 -15.00
C PHE A 86 -0.68 -10.68 -13.89
N SER A 87 -0.79 -9.37 -13.67
CA SER A 87 -1.66 -8.82 -12.64
C SER A 87 -3.14 -9.15 -12.89
N PHE A 88 -3.59 -9.11 -14.15
CA PHE A 88 -4.95 -9.50 -14.52
C PHE A 88 -5.18 -11.01 -14.31
N LEU A 89 -4.23 -11.84 -14.74
CA LEU A 89 -4.26 -13.29 -14.54
C LEU A 89 -4.27 -13.64 -13.05
N TRP A 90 -3.47 -12.95 -12.23
CA TRP A 90 -3.41 -13.19 -10.79
C TRP A 90 -4.75 -12.91 -10.11
N ILE A 91 -5.41 -11.78 -10.39
CA ILE A 91 -6.76 -11.55 -9.84
C ILE A 91 -7.72 -12.63 -10.34
N SER A 92 -7.66 -12.97 -11.62
CA SER A 92 -8.56 -13.97 -12.21
C SER A 92 -8.41 -15.32 -11.50
N LEU A 93 -7.17 -15.75 -11.24
CA LEU A 93 -6.88 -16.95 -10.46
C LEU A 93 -7.38 -16.84 -9.02
N VAL A 94 -7.17 -15.69 -8.36
CA VAL A 94 -7.69 -15.46 -7.00
C VAL A 94 -9.21 -15.48 -6.96
N LYS A 95 -9.89 -15.01 -8.02
CA LYS A 95 -11.36 -15.02 -8.14
C LYS A 95 -11.90 -16.44 -8.31
N TYR A 96 -11.34 -17.21 -9.24
CA TYR A 96 -11.87 -18.53 -9.61
C TYR A 96 -11.34 -19.66 -8.73
N PHE A 97 -10.14 -19.52 -8.16
CA PHE A 97 -9.49 -20.53 -7.32
C PHE A 97 -8.95 -19.92 -6.00
N PRO A 98 -9.78 -19.19 -5.21
CA PRO A 98 -9.31 -18.42 -4.06
C PRO A 98 -8.61 -19.29 -3.00
N VAL A 99 -9.19 -20.44 -2.64
CA VAL A 99 -8.59 -21.37 -1.67
C VAL A 99 -7.25 -21.91 -2.17
N GLY A 100 -7.18 -22.25 -3.46
CA GLY A 100 -5.96 -22.75 -4.10
C GLY A 100 -4.85 -21.70 -4.08
N MET A 101 -5.18 -20.45 -4.44
CA MET A 101 -4.23 -19.34 -4.47
C MET A 101 -3.72 -18.95 -3.09
N ILE A 102 -4.56 -18.96 -2.06
CA ILE A 102 -4.13 -18.70 -0.68
C ILE A 102 -3.18 -19.79 -0.20
N LYS A 103 -3.51 -21.08 -0.45
CA LYS A 103 -2.61 -22.21 -0.13
C LYS A 103 -1.30 -22.09 -0.90
N PHE A 104 -1.37 -21.79 -2.19
CA PHE A 104 -0.19 -21.59 -3.03
C PHE A 104 0.70 -20.48 -2.45
N ALA A 105 0.14 -19.32 -2.12
CA ALA A 105 0.91 -18.22 -1.54
C ALA A 105 1.59 -18.62 -0.22
N LEU A 106 0.88 -19.30 0.68
CA LEU A 106 1.43 -19.76 1.96
C LEU A 106 2.58 -20.75 1.79
N TRP A 107 2.44 -21.72 0.87
CA TRP A 107 3.44 -22.76 0.64
C TRP A 107 4.58 -22.36 -0.30
N ALA A 108 4.32 -21.44 -1.26
CA ALA A 108 5.34 -20.93 -2.16
C ALA A 108 6.48 -20.26 -1.39
N GLY A 109 6.16 -19.52 -0.32
CA GLY A 109 7.17 -18.94 0.57
C GLY A 109 8.08 -19.99 1.20
N VAL A 110 7.52 -21.12 1.66
CA VAL A 110 8.29 -22.23 2.24
C VAL A 110 9.27 -22.79 1.22
N VAL A 111 8.79 -23.05 0.00
CA VAL A 111 9.62 -23.57 -1.10
C VAL A 111 10.73 -22.59 -1.45
N VAL A 112 10.42 -21.30 -1.59
CA VAL A 112 11.41 -20.26 -1.91
C VAL A 112 12.47 -20.18 -0.82
N ASN A 113 12.09 -20.12 0.45
CA ASN A 113 13.05 -20.08 1.56
C ASN A 113 13.91 -21.34 1.62
N LEU A 114 13.34 -22.51 1.36
CA LEU A 114 14.08 -23.78 1.33
C LEU A 114 15.11 -23.79 0.19
N VAL A 115 14.70 -23.42 -1.03
CA VAL A 115 15.57 -23.36 -2.20
C VAL A 115 16.70 -22.35 -2.00
N LEU A 116 16.39 -21.14 -1.51
CA LEU A 116 17.39 -20.12 -1.20
C LEU A 116 18.37 -20.61 -0.12
N GLY A 117 17.87 -21.27 0.92
CA GLY A 117 18.70 -21.87 1.96
C GLY A 117 19.70 -22.88 1.39
N ILE A 118 19.25 -23.81 0.54
CA ILE A 118 20.09 -24.82 -0.10
C ILE A 118 21.12 -24.17 -1.05
N LEU A 119 20.70 -23.22 -1.88
CA LEU A 119 21.58 -22.53 -2.83
C LEU A 119 22.68 -21.74 -2.10
N VAL A 120 22.34 -21.05 -1.01
CA VAL A 120 23.31 -20.32 -0.21
C VAL A 120 24.29 -21.29 0.45
N LEU A 121 23.83 -22.40 1.04
CA LEU A 121 24.72 -23.44 1.59
C LEU A 121 25.66 -24.00 0.51
N ALA A 122 25.18 -24.19 -0.71
CA ALA A 122 25.97 -24.69 -1.84
C ALA A 122 27.03 -23.71 -2.34
N SER A 123 26.85 -22.39 -2.15
CA SER A 123 27.76 -21.34 -2.65
C SER A 123 29.14 -21.31 -1.98
N ARG A 124 29.33 -21.99 -0.85
CA ARG A 124 30.60 -22.07 -0.07
C ARG A 124 31.30 -20.72 0.17
N THR A 125 30.56 -19.62 0.30
CA THR A 125 31.13 -18.30 0.66
C THR A 125 31.30 -18.16 2.18
N GLN A 126 32.17 -17.23 2.62
CA GLN A 126 32.64 -17.13 4.02
C GLN A 126 31.54 -16.95 5.08
N ASN A 127 30.33 -16.52 4.68
CA ASN A 127 29.16 -16.37 5.56
C ASN A 127 27.95 -17.24 5.15
N SER A 128 28.11 -18.13 4.17
CA SER A 128 26.97 -18.81 3.55
C SER A 128 26.33 -19.89 4.44
N VAL A 129 27.10 -20.50 5.34
CA VAL A 129 26.59 -21.55 6.23
C VAL A 129 25.53 -20.99 7.18
N LEU A 130 25.84 -19.89 7.87
CA LEU A 130 24.90 -19.26 8.81
C LEU A 130 23.65 -18.76 8.09
N VAL A 131 23.82 -18.03 6.99
CA VAL A 131 22.70 -17.46 6.22
C VAL A 131 21.80 -18.59 5.67
N GLY A 132 22.39 -19.65 5.14
CA GLY A 132 21.64 -20.81 4.64
C GLY A 132 20.84 -21.53 5.73
N ILE A 133 21.41 -21.73 6.92
CA ILE A 133 20.70 -22.30 8.08
C ILE A 133 19.51 -21.42 8.49
N VAL A 134 19.70 -20.09 8.52
CA VAL A 134 18.64 -19.14 8.85
C VAL A 134 17.46 -19.24 7.87
N PHE A 135 17.74 -19.33 6.56
CA PHE A 135 16.69 -19.53 5.56
C PHE A 135 15.93 -20.85 5.73
N ILE A 136 16.62 -21.94 6.05
CA ILE A 136 16.00 -23.24 6.33
C ILE A 136 15.12 -23.15 7.59
N LEU A 137 15.60 -22.50 8.65
CA LEU A 137 14.81 -22.28 9.87
C LEU A 137 13.54 -21.47 9.56
N PHE A 138 13.66 -20.40 8.78
CA PHE A 138 12.50 -19.63 8.31
C PHE A 138 11.53 -20.47 7.49
N ALA A 139 12.01 -21.35 6.61
CA ALA A 139 11.17 -22.27 5.85
C ALA A 139 10.37 -23.21 6.77
N VAL A 140 11.03 -23.77 7.80
CA VAL A 140 10.39 -24.65 8.80
C VAL A 140 9.33 -23.88 9.60
N LEU A 141 9.67 -22.70 10.11
CA LEU A 141 8.72 -21.85 10.84
C LEU A 141 7.53 -21.44 9.98
N GLN A 142 7.77 -21.09 8.72
CA GLN A 142 6.71 -20.74 7.77
C GLN A 142 5.84 -21.96 7.41
N ALA A 143 6.40 -23.17 7.35
CA ALA A 143 5.64 -24.40 7.14
C ALA A 143 4.73 -24.71 8.33
N PHE A 144 5.23 -24.55 9.56
CA PHE A 144 4.41 -24.66 10.78
C PHE A 144 3.28 -23.62 10.79
N TYR A 145 3.59 -22.37 10.44
CA TYR A 145 2.60 -21.31 10.30
C TYR A 145 1.54 -21.66 9.24
N ALA A 146 1.95 -22.06 8.04
CA ALA A 146 1.06 -22.45 6.93
C ALA A 146 0.12 -23.61 7.32
N TYR A 147 0.63 -24.58 8.07
CA TYR A 147 -0.18 -25.67 8.63
C TYR A 147 -1.18 -25.15 9.66
N TRP A 148 -0.78 -24.24 10.56
CA TRP A 148 -1.64 -23.72 11.62
C TRP A 148 -2.77 -22.84 11.08
N VAL A 149 -2.49 -21.98 10.11
CA VAL A 149 -3.48 -21.05 9.55
C VAL A 149 -4.41 -21.66 8.50
N ARG A 150 -4.26 -22.96 8.18
CA ARG A 150 -5.07 -23.66 7.16
C ARG A 150 -6.58 -23.56 7.38
N PHE A 151 -7.01 -23.47 8.65
CA PHE A 151 -8.41 -23.35 9.03
C PHE A 151 -9.00 -21.95 8.76
N ARG A 152 -8.16 -20.94 8.56
CA ARG A 152 -8.54 -19.55 8.23
C ARG A 152 -8.77 -19.35 6.73
N VAL A 153 -8.22 -20.24 5.91
CA VAL A 153 -8.20 -20.14 4.44
C VAL A 153 -9.59 -20.04 3.81
N PRO A 154 -10.61 -20.84 4.19
CA PRO A 154 -11.94 -20.74 3.57
C PRO A 154 -12.61 -19.37 3.78
N PHE A 155 -12.43 -18.79 4.96
CA PHE A 155 -12.98 -17.48 5.28
C PHE A 155 -12.31 -16.37 4.46
N ALA A 156 -10.97 -16.35 4.44
CA ALA A 156 -10.23 -15.39 3.62
C ALA A 156 -10.56 -15.53 2.11
N ALA A 157 -10.76 -16.77 1.63
CA ALA A 157 -11.20 -17.05 0.27
C ALA A 157 -12.59 -16.48 -0.05
N ALA A 158 -13.56 -16.64 0.85
CA ALA A 158 -14.89 -16.07 0.66
C ALA A 158 -14.84 -14.53 0.62
N LEU A 159 -14.10 -13.92 1.54
CA LEU A 159 -13.98 -12.47 1.66
C LEU A 159 -13.29 -11.83 0.44
N ILE A 160 -12.15 -12.39 0.00
CA ILE A 160 -11.42 -11.87 -1.15
C ILE A 160 -12.25 -12.00 -2.43
N THR A 161 -12.97 -13.11 -2.62
CA THR A 161 -13.85 -13.32 -3.77
C THR A 161 -14.99 -12.32 -3.75
N LYS A 162 -15.64 -12.08 -2.60
CA LYS A 162 -16.69 -11.08 -2.48
C LYS A 162 -16.19 -9.69 -2.87
N VAL A 163 -15.03 -9.28 -2.38
CA VAL A 163 -14.44 -7.98 -2.67
C VAL A 163 -14.04 -7.85 -4.15
N ILE A 164 -13.47 -8.90 -4.76
CA ILE A 164 -13.15 -8.92 -6.19
C ILE A 164 -14.42 -8.78 -7.03
N MET A 165 -15.51 -9.44 -6.64
CA MET A 165 -16.80 -9.29 -7.35
C MET A 165 -17.31 -7.85 -7.29
N VAL A 166 -17.29 -7.22 -6.12
CA VAL A 166 -17.74 -5.83 -5.96
C VAL A 166 -16.84 -4.86 -6.71
N THR A 167 -15.53 -4.95 -6.53
CA THR A 167 -14.58 -4.05 -7.21
C THR A 167 -14.55 -4.27 -8.71
N GLY A 168 -14.83 -5.49 -9.19
CA GLY A 168 -14.98 -5.81 -10.61
C GLY A 168 -16.21 -5.18 -11.27
N GLN A 169 -17.28 -4.88 -10.51
CA GLN A 169 -18.43 -4.12 -11.01
C GLN A 169 -18.10 -2.64 -11.20
N TYR A 170 -17.05 -2.14 -10.54
CA TYR A 170 -16.64 -0.73 -10.57
C TYR A 170 -15.16 -0.59 -10.99
N PRO A 171 -14.86 -0.78 -12.29
CA PRO A 171 -13.48 -0.75 -12.80
C PRO A 171 -12.78 0.60 -12.58
N ALA A 172 -13.55 1.68 -12.37
CA ALA A 172 -13.04 2.98 -11.99
C ALA A 172 -12.15 2.95 -10.72
N CYS A 173 -12.33 1.98 -9.82
CA CYS A 173 -11.45 1.79 -8.65
C CYS A 173 -10.00 1.48 -9.06
N TYR A 174 -9.83 0.65 -10.10
CA TYR A 174 -8.52 0.34 -10.66
C TYR A 174 -7.94 1.53 -11.42
N ILE A 175 -8.77 2.25 -12.19
CA ILE A 175 -8.34 3.46 -12.90
C ILE A 175 -7.77 4.50 -11.93
N VAL A 176 -8.46 4.75 -10.81
CA VAL A 176 -7.96 5.65 -9.76
C VAL A 176 -6.61 5.19 -9.22
N SER A 177 -6.44 3.89 -8.98
CA SER A 177 -5.16 3.31 -8.53
C SER A 177 -4.03 3.56 -9.54
N TYR A 178 -4.26 3.27 -10.82
CA TYR A 178 -3.27 3.49 -11.89
C TYR A 178 -2.90 4.97 -12.06
N LEU A 179 -3.89 5.86 -12.03
CA LEU A 179 -3.65 7.30 -12.06
C LEU A 179 -2.82 7.77 -10.86
N ALA A 180 -3.07 7.21 -9.67
CA ALA A 180 -2.30 7.52 -8.47
C ALA A 180 -0.81 7.24 -8.66
N VAL A 181 -0.45 6.09 -9.23
CA VAL A 181 0.97 5.77 -9.51
C VAL A 181 1.57 6.67 -10.58
N PHE A 182 0.83 7.01 -11.63
CA PHE A 182 1.33 7.97 -12.62
C PHE A 182 1.69 9.31 -11.95
N VAL A 183 0.82 9.79 -11.06
CA VAL A 183 1.07 10.98 -10.24
C VAL A 183 2.27 10.78 -9.30
N SER A 184 2.40 9.62 -8.66
CA SER A 184 3.55 9.29 -7.80
C SER A 184 4.88 9.31 -8.56
N VAL A 185 4.93 8.73 -9.77
CA VAL A 185 6.14 8.72 -10.60
C VAL A 185 6.51 10.14 -11.02
N GLY A 186 5.54 10.92 -11.47
CA GLY A 186 5.76 12.34 -11.78
C GLY A 186 6.26 13.14 -10.57
N TRP A 187 5.71 12.87 -9.39
CA TRP A 187 6.16 13.49 -8.15
C TRP A 187 7.59 13.11 -7.78
N ILE A 188 7.94 11.82 -7.83
CA ILE A 188 9.31 11.34 -7.54
C ILE A 188 10.31 11.97 -8.51
N ALA A 189 9.97 12.07 -9.80
CA ALA A 189 10.82 12.71 -10.80
C ALA A 189 11.06 14.20 -10.47
N LEU A 190 9.97 14.95 -10.23
CA LEU A 190 10.04 16.37 -9.84
C LEU A 190 10.86 16.57 -8.55
N TRP A 191 10.59 15.73 -7.54
CA TRP A 191 11.28 15.77 -6.26
C TRP A 191 12.77 15.46 -6.41
N SER A 192 13.14 14.46 -7.22
CA SER A 192 14.54 14.07 -7.44
C SER A 192 15.33 15.17 -8.14
N PHE A 193 14.69 15.82 -9.12
CA PHE A 193 15.24 16.97 -9.82
C PHE A 193 15.49 18.16 -8.89
N GLY A 194 14.57 18.44 -7.96
CA GLY A 194 14.76 19.49 -6.96
C GLY A 194 15.80 19.15 -5.90
N ALA A 195 15.82 17.89 -5.44
CA ALA A 195 16.73 17.43 -4.40
C ALA A 195 18.20 17.48 -4.84
N SER A 196 18.50 17.16 -6.11
CA SER A 196 19.88 17.20 -6.63
C SER A 196 20.50 18.59 -6.55
N GLY A 197 19.74 19.65 -6.85
CA GLY A 197 20.22 21.03 -6.73
C GLY A 197 20.24 21.58 -5.30
N ALA A 198 19.27 21.21 -4.47
CA ALA A 198 19.17 21.69 -3.09
C ALA A 198 20.29 21.16 -2.17
N ILE A 199 20.68 19.88 -2.35
CA ILE A 199 21.74 19.26 -1.55
C ILE A 199 23.11 19.86 -1.88
N ALA A 200 23.33 20.30 -3.12
CA ALA A 200 24.60 20.88 -3.57
C ALA A 200 24.86 22.31 -3.08
N THR A 201 23.80 23.07 -2.73
CA THR A 201 23.88 24.54 -2.60
C THR A 201 23.73 25.07 -1.19
N MET A 202 23.22 24.30 -0.23
CA MET A 202 22.79 24.85 1.06
C MET A 202 23.63 24.32 2.26
N SER A 203 23.92 25.22 3.22
CA SER A 203 24.84 24.98 4.34
C SER A 203 24.30 24.08 5.47
N ASN A 204 22.98 23.90 5.59
CA ASN A 204 22.33 23.08 6.63
C ASN A 204 21.79 21.76 6.06
N ALA A 205 22.69 20.87 5.63
CA ALA A 205 22.34 19.62 4.94
C ALA A 205 21.30 18.77 5.69
N ALA A 206 21.39 18.61 7.01
CA ALA A 206 20.51 17.71 7.77
C ALA A 206 19.05 18.18 7.82
N ALA A 207 18.80 19.47 8.07
CA ALA A 207 17.44 20.02 8.15
C ALA A 207 16.75 20.00 6.77
N ILE A 208 17.53 20.23 5.71
CA ILE A 208 17.05 20.23 4.33
C ILE A 208 16.72 18.80 3.89
N VAL A 209 17.62 17.85 4.14
CA VAL A 209 17.36 16.43 3.87
C VAL A 209 16.12 15.95 4.62
N PHE A 210 15.97 16.32 5.90
CA PHE A 210 14.76 16.00 6.65
C PHE A 210 13.49 16.59 6.01
N GLY A 211 13.51 17.88 5.64
CA GLY A 211 12.38 18.52 4.96
C GLY A 211 12.04 17.88 3.61
N LEU A 212 13.05 17.50 2.84
CA LEU A 212 12.90 16.78 1.56
C LEU A 212 12.30 15.39 1.78
N LEU A 213 12.75 14.64 2.79
CA LEU A 213 12.21 13.33 3.13
C LEU A 213 10.75 13.43 3.58
N VAL A 214 10.42 14.35 4.49
CA VAL A 214 9.03 14.60 4.90
C VAL A 214 8.16 14.93 3.69
N SER A 215 8.65 15.79 2.79
CA SER A 215 7.97 16.14 1.55
C SER A 215 7.70 14.93 0.66
N LEU A 216 8.69 14.04 0.48
CA LEU A 216 8.55 12.85 -0.35
C LEU A 216 7.51 11.90 0.25
N TYR A 217 7.69 11.52 1.51
CA TYR A 217 6.83 10.57 2.18
C TYR A 217 5.40 11.10 2.34
N TRP A 218 5.23 12.40 2.61
CA TRP A 218 3.91 12.97 2.82
C TRP A 218 3.05 12.89 1.55
N THR A 219 3.61 13.27 0.40
CA THR A 219 2.89 13.15 -0.88
C THR A 219 2.60 11.69 -1.24
N MET A 220 3.55 10.78 -1.03
CA MET A 220 3.34 9.35 -1.32
C MET A 220 2.23 8.75 -0.45
N GLU A 221 2.21 9.07 0.84
CA GLU A 221 1.14 8.68 1.76
C GLU A 221 -0.20 9.30 1.39
N VAL A 222 -0.25 10.59 1.02
CA VAL A 222 -1.50 11.24 0.55
C VAL A 222 -2.05 10.53 -0.69
N ILE A 223 -1.22 10.27 -1.70
CA ILE A 223 -1.66 9.59 -2.93
C ILE A 223 -2.21 8.20 -2.61
N ARG A 224 -1.48 7.40 -1.82
CA ARG A 224 -1.90 6.05 -1.39
C ARG A 224 -3.24 6.09 -0.64
N ASN A 225 -3.39 7.02 0.30
CA ASN A 225 -4.58 7.11 1.14
C ASN A 225 -5.79 7.69 0.39
N VAL A 226 -5.59 8.52 -0.65
CA VAL A 226 -6.66 8.93 -1.57
C VAL A 226 -7.25 7.73 -2.32
N VAL A 227 -6.42 6.80 -2.80
CA VAL A 227 -6.90 5.55 -3.42
C VAL A 227 -7.69 4.74 -2.40
N HIS A 228 -7.15 4.55 -1.19
CA HIS A 228 -7.79 3.79 -0.13
C HIS A 228 -9.17 4.34 0.24
N VAL A 229 -9.28 5.65 0.51
CA VAL A 229 -10.54 6.33 0.83
C VAL A 229 -11.53 6.27 -0.33
N THR A 230 -11.06 6.35 -1.57
CA THR A 230 -11.91 6.26 -2.77
C THR A 230 -12.53 4.87 -2.92
N VAL A 231 -11.72 3.82 -2.77
CA VAL A 231 -12.19 2.43 -2.83
C VAL A 231 -13.11 2.14 -1.65
N ALA A 232 -12.75 2.59 -0.45
CA ALA A 232 -13.59 2.42 0.75
C ALA A 232 -14.95 3.11 0.62
N GLY A 233 -14.98 4.33 0.07
CA GLY A 233 -16.22 5.02 -0.22
C GLY A 233 -17.08 4.30 -1.26
N THR A 234 -16.46 3.70 -2.28
CA THR A 234 -17.17 2.92 -3.31
C THR A 234 -17.78 1.64 -2.71
N VAL A 235 -16.97 0.84 -2.02
CA VAL A 235 -17.39 -0.41 -1.39
C VAL A 235 -18.45 -0.16 -0.31
N GLY A 236 -18.29 0.90 0.49
CA GLY A 236 -19.29 1.31 1.46
C GLY A 236 -20.61 1.71 0.82
N THR A 237 -20.58 2.48 -0.28
CA THR A 237 -21.81 2.85 -1.00
C THR A 237 -22.50 1.61 -1.56
N PHE A 238 -21.75 0.66 -2.11
CA PHE A 238 -22.28 -0.63 -2.54
C PHE A 238 -22.91 -1.40 -1.37
N TYR A 239 -22.21 -1.50 -0.25
CA TYR A 239 -22.67 -2.23 0.93
C TYR A 239 -24.00 -1.68 1.47
N PHE A 240 -24.08 -0.36 1.69
CA PHE A 240 -25.25 0.28 2.31
C PHE A 240 -26.36 0.66 1.33
N GLN A 241 -26.08 0.82 0.04
CA GLN A 241 -27.03 1.34 -0.96
C GLN A 241 -27.12 0.47 -2.22
N GLN A 242 -26.92 -0.84 -2.09
CA GLN A 242 -26.93 -1.79 -3.21
C GLN A 242 -28.12 -1.62 -4.15
N HIS A 243 -29.33 -1.33 -3.62
CA HIS A 243 -30.54 -1.16 -4.41
C HIS A 243 -30.74 0.25 -5.00
N ASN A 244 -30.03 1.26 -4.48
CA ASN A 244 -30.16 2.67 -4.89
C ASN A 244 -28.79 3.26 -5.24
N MET A 245 -28.07 2.54 -6.09
CA MET A 245 -26.68 2.81 -6.39
C MET A 245 -26.56 4.04 -7.33
N PRO A 246 -25.89 5.15 -6.93
CA PRO A 246 -25.65 6.26 -7.85
C PRO A 246 -24.90 5.83 -9.12
N ARG A 247 -25.10 6.55 -10.23
CA ARG A 247 -24.56 6.20 -11.56
C ARG A 247 -23.04 6.02 -11.58
N ASN A 248 -22.29 6.84 -10.83
CA ASN A 248 -20.83 6.84 -10.81
C ASN A 248 -20.27 6.85 -9.36
N PRO A 249 -20.43 5.77 -8.57
CA PRO A 249 -20.01 5.75 -7.15
C PRO A 249 -18.57 6.17 -6.95
N THR A 250 -17.68 5.58 -7.75
CA THR A 250 -16.25 5.73 -7.56
C THR A 250 -15.81 7.14 -7.86
N VAL A 251 -16.42 7.79 -8.86
CA VAL A 251 -16.15 9.20 -9.16
C VAL A 251 -16.63 10.10 -8.02
N HIS A 252 -17.81 9.83 -7.45
CA HIS A 252 -18.29 10.56 -6.28
C HIS A 252 -17.41 10.30 -5.05
N ALA A 253 -16.95 9.07 -4.82
CA ALA A 253 -16.03 8.73 -3.74
C ALA A 253 -14.66 9.40 -3.92
N PHE A 254 -14.12 9.39 -5.15
CA PHE A 254 -12.88 10.06 -5.51
C PHE A 254 -12.99 11.57 -5.32
N ARG A 255 -14.06 12.19 -5.82
CA ARG A 255 -14.30 13.62 -5.62
C ARG A 255 -14.30 13.96 -4.14
N ARG A 256 -14.98 13.18 -3.29
CA ARG A 256 -15.00 13.40 -1.84
C ARG A 256 -13.62 13.23 -1.20
N SER A 257 -12.82 12.25 -1.64
CA SER A 257 -11.48 11.99 -1.10
C SER A 257 -10.50 13.12 -1.41
N VAL A 258 -10.64 13.79 -2.56
CA VAL A 258 -9.80 14.94 -2.97
C VAL A 258 -10.44 16.32 -2.67
N THR A 259 -11.62 16.37 -2.04
CA THR A 259 -12.25 17.63 -1.62
C THR A 259 -12.61 17.60 -0.14
N THR A 260 -13.84 17.22 0.21
CA THR A 260 -14.41 17.35 1.55
C THR A 260 -13.65 16.57 2.62
N SER A 261 -13.05 15.43 2.25
CA SER A 261 -12.28 14.57 3.15
C SER A 261 -10.77 14.75 3.00
N PHE A 262 -10.31 15.59 2.08
CA PHE A 262 -8.90 15.68 1.70
C PHE A 262 -8.02 16.15 2.86
N GLY A 263 -8.49 17.12 3.66
CA GLY A 263 -7.76 17.58 4.85
C GLY A 263 -7.52 16.46 5.86
N SER A 264 -8.52 15.61 6.11
CA SER A 264 -8.39 14.44 6.98
C SER A 264 -7.35 13.44 6.45
N VAL A 265 -7.29 13.27 5.13
CA VAL A 265 -6.29 12.42 4.45
C VAL A 265 -4.89 13.01 4.60
N CYS A 266 -4.72 14.30 4.33
CA CYS A 266 -3.44 14.99 4.50
C CYS A 266 -2.93 14.93 5.94
N LEU A 267 -3.82 15.12 6.92
CA LEU A 267 -3.47 15.09 8.35
C LEU A 267 -2.97 13.72 8.80
N GLY A 268 -3.71 12.65 8.47
CA GLY A 268 -3.29 11.29 8.83
C GLY A 268 -1.97 10.89 8.15
N SER A 269 -1.80 11.25 6.88
CA SER A 269 -0.59 10.97 6.09
C SER A 269 0.65 11.70 6.62
N LEU A 270 0.49 12.92 7.15
CA LEU A 270 1.61 13.73 7.64
C LEU A 270 2.32 13.06 8.83
N ILE A 271 1.56 12.47 9.76
CA ILE A 271 2.12 11.83 10.95
C ILE A 271 3.00 10.63 10.55
N VAL A 272 2.53 9.81 9.61
CA VAL A 272 3.30 8.68 9.08
C VAL A 272 4.56 9.17 8.37
N ALA A 273 4.43 10.18 7.52
CA ALA A 273 5.55 10.73 6.76
C ALA A 273 6.67 11.31 7.63
N ILE A 274 6.31 11.97 8.74
CA ILE A 274 7.30 12.47 9.72
C ILE A 274 8.06 11.30 10.34
N LEU A 275 7.37 10.22 10.72
CA LEU A 275 8.01 9.05 11.33
C LEU A 275 8.93 8.33 10.35
N GLU A 276 8.50 8.18 9.08
CA GLU A 276 9.33 7.61 8.01
C GLU A 276 10.58 8.46 7.77
N ALA A 277 10.45 9.79 7.73
CA ALA A 277 11.58 10.70 7.60
C ALA A 277 12.55 10.61 8.79
N ILE A 278 12.04 10.60 10.03
CA ILE A 278 12.88 10.44 11.24
C ILE A 278 13.61 9.10 11.19
N ARG A 279 12.92 8.01 10.85
CA ARG A 279 13.52 6.67 10.76
C ARG A 279 14.62 6.62 9.72
N MET A 280 14.42 7.22 8.55
CA MET A 280 15.43 7.31 7.51
C MET A 280 16.65 8.14 7.96
N MET A 281 16.42 9.26 8.66
CA MET A 281 17.51 10.06 9.25
C MET A 281 18.32 9.27 10.28
N VAL A 282 17.65 8.54 11.18
CA VAL A 282 18.32 7.67 12.18
C VAL A 282 19.15 6.59 11.49
N GLN A 283 18.66 5.98 10.41
CA GLN A 283 19.43 5.00 9.63
C GLN A 283 20.64 5.63 8.95
N GLY A 284 20.55 6.90 8.53
CA GLY A 284 21.68 7.67 8.00
C GLY A 284 22.81 7.92 9.00
N LEU A 285 22.58 7.75 10.30
CA LEU A 285 23.60 7.86 11.36
C LEU A 285 24.40 6.57 11.58
N ARG A 286 24.11 5.50 10.84
CA ARG A 286 24.92 4.26 10.90
C ARG A 286 26.37 4.57 10.51
N GLY A 287 27.32 4.04 11.30
CA GLY A 287 28.74 4.33 11.15
C GLY A 287 29.22 5.65 11.77
N GLN A 288 28.31 6.53 12.22
CA GLN A 288 28.65 7.79 12.91
C GLN A 288 28.37 7.74 14.41
N CYS A 289 27.36 6.98 14.82
CA CYS A 289 26.95 6.79 16.21
C CYS A 289 27.05 5.31 16.62
N ASN A 290 26.79 5.02 17.90
CA ASN A 290 26.72 3.65 18.40
C ASN A 290 25.65 2.85 17.62
N GLU A 291 26.10 1.83 16.88
CA GLU A 291 25.25 1.02 16.00
C GLU A 291 24.10 0.33 16.74
N PHE A 292 24.33 -0.08 17.99
CA PHE A 292 23.29 -0.67 18.82
C PHE A 292 22.15 0.31 19.08
N VAL A 293 22.48 1.56 19.43
CA VAL A 293 21.49 2.61 19.68
C VAL A 293 20.70 2.94 18.40
N VAL A 294 21.39 3.06 17.27
CA VAL A 294 20.74 3.32 15.97
C VAL A 294 19.80 2.16 15.60
N CYS A 295 20.20 0.92 15.85
CA CYS A 295 19.36 -0.26 15.62
C CYS A 295 18.12 -0.25 16.52
N CYS A 296 18.27 -0.02 17.82
CA CYS A 296 17.15 0.04 18.77
C CYS A 296 16.17 1.16 18.44
N LEU A 297 16.66 2.37 18.14
CA LEU A 297 15.83 3.50 17.75
C LEU A 297 15.11 3.24 16.41
N SER A 298 15.81 2.73 15.41
CA SER A 298 15.17 2.38 14.12
C SER A 298 14.13 1.27 14.28
N CYS A 299 14.31 0.34 15.22
CA CYS A 299 13.32 -0.70 15.53
C CYS A 299 12.09 -0.09 16.21
N LEU A 300 12.29 0.72 17.25
CA LEU A 300 11.20 1.39 17.97
C LEU A 300 10.37 2.30 17.04
N LEU A 301 11.04 3.13 16.24
CA LEU A 301 10.39 3.98 15.25
C LEU A 301 9.61 3.15 14.23
N GLY A 302 10.18 2.05 13.75
CA GLY A 302 9.49 1.13 12.85
C GLY A 302 8.23 0.52 13.49
N ILE A 303 8.25 0.17 14.77
CA ILE A 303 7.05 -0.33 15.48
C ILE A 303 5.98 0.76 15.55
N ILE A 304 6.36 1.99 15.91
CA ILE A 304 5.43 3.13 16.03
C ILE A 304 4.82 3.50 14.67
N GLU A 305 5.65 3.56 13.63
CA GLU A 305 5.25 3.81 12.24
C GLU A 305 4.21 2.77 11.78
N ASN A 306 4.52 1.48 11.92
CA ASN A 306 3.61 0.39 11.55
C ASN A 306 2.29 0.46 12.33
N LEU A 307 2.33 0.80 13.62
CA LEU A 307 1.14 0.93 14.45
C LEU A 307 0.24 2.07 13.96
N ILE A 308 0.82 3.22 13.65
CA ILE A 308 0.08 4.39 13.16
C ILE A 308 -0.48 4.12 11.76
N GLN A 309 0.30 3.54 10.84
CA GLN A 309 -0.19 3.13 9.52
C GLN A 309 -1.37 2.15 9.65
N TYR A 310 -1.28 1.19 10.57
CA TYR A 310 -2.37 0.25 10.85
C TYR A 310 -3.64 0.97 11.32
N PHE A 311 -3.54 1.88 12.30
CA PHE A 311 -4.72 2.64 12.76
C PHE A 311 -5.29 3.56 11.69
N ASN A 312 -4.43 4.23 10.92
CA ASN A 312 -4.82 5.14 9.86
C ASN A 312 -5.65 4.41 8.78
N LYS A 313 -5.24 3.19 8.39
CA LYS A 313 -5.98 2.33 7.46
C LYS A 313 -7.47 2.24 7.84
N TRP A 314 -7.76 1.98 9.11
CA TRP A 314 -9.13 1.81 9.57
C TRP A 314 -9.87 3.12 9.80
N ALA A 315 -9.17 4.16 10.27
CA ALA A 315 -9.74 5.50 10.44
C ALA A 315 -10.16 6.11 9.10
N TYR A 316 -9.39 5.89 8.03
CA TYR A 316 -9.71 6.39 6.70
C TYR A 316 -10.99 5.81 6.12
N ILE A 317 -11.39 4.61 6.52
CA ILE A 317 -12.67 4.04 6.10
C ILE A 317 -13.83 4.84 6.72
N GLN A 318 -13.75 5.20 8.00
CA GLN A 318 -14.73 6.09 8.63
C GLN A 318 -14.77 7.49 7.98
N VAL A 319 -13.61 8.02 7.60
CA VAL A 319 -13.51 9.28 6.82
C VAL A 319 -14.21 9.13 5.45
N ALA A 320 -14.03 8.00 4.77
CA ALA A 320 -14.66 7.73 3.48
C ALA A 320 -16.20 7.62 3.61
N LEU A 321 -16.66 6.81 4.56
CA LEU A 321 -18.06 6.50 4.80
C LEU A 321 -18.84 7.71 5.30
N TYR A 322 -18.32 8.44 6.28
CA TYR A 322 -19.09 9.47 7.00
C TYR A 322 -18.58 10.90 6.81
N GLY A 323 -17.39 11.12 6.24
CA GLY A 323 -16.83 12.47 6.11
C GLY A 323 -16.57 13.14 7.47
N LYS A 324 -16.14 12.37 8.46
CA LYS A 324 -15.74 12.84 9.80
C LYS A 324 -14.31 13.43 9.76
N PRO A 325 -13.98 14.41 10.62
CA PRO A 325 -12.59 14.84 10.79
C PRO A 325 -11.73 13.67 11.31
N PHE A 326 -10.45 13.65 10.94
CA PHE A 326 -9.56 12.49 11.12
C PHE A 326 -9.53 11.99 12.59
N VAL A 327 -9.32 12.89 13.55
CA VAL A 327 -9.23 12.52 14.97
C VAL A 327 -10.53 11.89 15.49
N ARG A 328 -11.69 12.37 15.02
CA ARG A 328 -12.98 11.79 15.41
C ARG A 328 -13.18 10.43 14.75
N ALA A 329 -12.84 10.31 13.47
CA ALA A 329 -12.88 9.04 12.75
C ALA A 329 -12.03 7.97 13.45
N SER A 330 -10.80 8.30 13.85
CA SER A 330 -9.92 7.36 14.58
C SER A 330 -10.49 6.93 15.93
N LYS A 331 -11.09 7.85 16.69
CA LYS A 331 -11.75 7.54 17.97
C LYS A 331 -12.95 6.62 17.78
N ASP A 332 -13.80 6.91 16.80
CA ASP A 332 -14.99 6.11 16.50
C ASP A 332 -14.58 4.71 16.00
N THR A 333 -13.59 4.60 15.12
CA THR A 333 -13.01 3.31 14.69
C THR A 333 -12.54 2.49 15.88
N TRP A 334 -11.80 3.10 16.81
CA TRP A 334 -11.29 2.39 17.98
C TRP A 334 -12.39 1.94 18.94
N ALA A 335 -13.41 2.77 19.15
CA ALA A 335 -14.59 2.39 19.93
C ALA A 335 -15.33 1.22 19.29
N MET A 336 -15.53 1.25 17.96
CA MET A 336 -16.14 0.18 17.19
C MET A 336 -15.34 -1.12 17.28
N PHE A 337 -14.01 -1.06 17.19
CA PHE A 337 -13.14 -2.24 17.32
C PHE A 337 -13.38 -2.96 18.65
N LYS A 338 -13.40 -2.20 19.75
CA LYS A 338 -13.63 -2.74 21.10
C LYS A 338 -15.05 -3.25 21.32
N ALA A 339 -16.05 -2.52 20.82
CA ALA A 339 -17.45 -2.89 21.01
C ALA A 339 -17.82 -4.17 20.25
N GLN A 340 -17.36 -4.28 19.00
CA GLN A 340 -17.76 -5.35 18.09
C GLN A 340 -16.80 -6.54 18.09
N GLY A 341 -15.60 -6.42 18.67
CA GLY A 341 -14.58 -7.49 18.62
C GLY A 341 -14.04 -7.69 17.20
N LEU A 342 -13.94 -6.60 16.43
CA LEU A 342 -13.46 -6.63 15.04
C LEU A 342 -11.95 -6.96 14.98
N ASP A 343 -11.21 -6.66 16.04
CA ASP A 343 -9.80 -6.97 16.20
C ASP A 343 -9.50 -8.46 16.03
N VAL A 344 -10.35 -9.34 16.60
CA VAL A 344 -10.15 -10.79 16.49
C VAL A 344 -10.34 -11.26 15.04
N LEU A 345 -11.34 -10.71 14.36
CA LEU A 345 -11.63 -11.07 12.96
C LEU A 345 -10.56 -10.54 12.00
N ILE A 346 -10.05 -9.33 12.24
CA ILE A 346 -8.95 -8.74 11.47
C ILE A 346 -7.65 -9.53 11.67
N ASN A 347 -7.34 -9.93 12.91
CA ASN A 347 -6.14 -10.71 13.22
C ASN A 347 -6.17 -12.13 12.63
N ASP A 348 -7.35 -12.62 12.27
CA ASP A 348 -7.56 -13.88 11.59
C ASP A 348 -7.45 -13.76 10.05
N ASP A 349 -7.46 -12.54 9.50
CA ASP A 349 -7.38 -12.29 8.05
C ASP A 349 -6.02 -12.69 7.46
N LEU A 350 -6.07 -13.45 6.35
CA LEU A 350 -4.89 -13.81 5.54
C LEU A 350 -4.83 -13.04 4.21
N THR A 351 -5.86 -12.25 3.89
CA THR A 351 -6.04 -11.66 2.57
C THR A 351 -4.90 -10.73 2.21
N SER A 352 -4.52 -9.84 3.13
CA SER A 352 -3.44 -8.85 2.89
C SER A 352 -2.11 -9.53 2.54
N THR A 353 -1.78 -10.63 3.22
CA THR A 353 -0.54 -11.40 3.00
C THR A 353 -0.51 -12.04 1.62
N VAL A 354 -1.62 -12.64 1.19
CA VAL A 354 -1.73 -13.33 -0.11
C VAL A 354 -1.61 -12.33 -1.27
N LEU A 355 -2.26 -11.17 -1.11
CA LEU A 355 -2.16 -10.06 -2.05
C LEU A 355 -0.72 -9.54 -2.18
N TRP A 356 -0.01 -9.40 -1.07
CA TRP A 356 1.39 -8.98 -1.07
C TRP A 356 2.33 -9.99 -1.74
N ILE A 357 2.12 -11.29 -1.50
CA ILE A 357 2.90 -12.36 -2.16
C ILE A 357 2.73 -12.31 -3.69
N GLY A 358 1.51 -12.05 -4.17
CA GLY A 358 1.27 -11.82 -5.60
C GLY A 358 2.13 -10.70 -6.18
N CYS A 359 2.33 -9.61 -5.43
CA CYS A 359 3.19 -8.49 -5.86
C CYS A 359 4.65 -8.92 -5.97
N ILE A 360 5.15 -9.71 -5.01
CA ILE A 360 6.53 -10.23 -5.04
C ILE A 360 6.72 -11.18 -6.24
N ILE A 361 5.78 -12.09 -6.48
CA ILE A 361 5.85 -13.01 -7.63
C ILE A 361 5.84 -12.22 -8.95
N GLY A 362 4.95 -11.24 -9.08
CA GLY A 362 4.88 -10.36 -10.26
C GLY A 362 6.19 -9.61 -10.50
N GLY A 363 6.82 -9.11 -9.44
CA GLY A 363 8.15 -8.51 -9.49
C GLY A 363 9.23 -9.50 -9.93
N VAL A 364 9.32 -10.67 -9.30
CA VAL A 364 10.34 -11.69 -9.65
C VAL A 364 10.20 -12.15 -11.10
N LEU A 365 8.98 -12.46 -11.56
CA LEU A 365 8.76 -12.90 -12.94
C LEU A 365 9.10 -11.80 -13.95
N SER A 366 8.81 -10.54 -13.62
CA SER A 366 9.18 -9.39 -14.44
C SER A 366 10.70 -9.20 -14.49
N ALA A 367 11.39 -9.38 -13.36
CA ALA A 367 12.84 -9.34 -13.26
C ALA A 367 13.50 -10.44 -14.11
N LEU A 368 12.95 -11.66 -14.07
CA LEU A 368 13.39 -12.78 -14.89
C LEU A 368 13.19 -12.48 -16.38
N LEU A 369 12.04 -11.95 -16.78
CA LEU A 369 11.78 -11.59 -18.17
C LEU A 369 12.78 -10.52 -18.67
N GLY A 370 12.93 -9.42 -17.93
CA GLY A 370 13.86 -8.34 -18.28
C GLY A 370 15.32 -8.81 -18.30
N GLY A 371 15.72 -9.64 -17.33
CA GLY A 371 17.05 -10.23 -17.24
C GLY A 371 17.37 -11.18 -18.38
N LEU A 372 16.47 -12.15 -18.66
CA LEU A 372 16.64 -13.11 -19.75
C LEU A 372 16.67 -12.42 -21.11
N TRP A 373 15.78 -11.44 -21.34
CA TRP A 373 15.80 -10.68 -22.59
C TRP A 373 17.16 -10.01 -22.79
N THR A 374 17.66 -9.32 -21.76
CA THR A 374 18.94 -8.61 -21.80
C THR A 374 20.09 -9.59 -22.03
N TYR A 375 20.09 -10.73 -21.32
CA TYR A 375 21.09 -11.78 -21.48
C TYR A 375 21.17 -12.34 -22.91
N PHE A 376 20.04 -12.55 -23.57
CA PHE A 376 20.02 -13.10 -24.93
C PHE A 376 20.28 -12.08 -26.05
N HIS A 377 20.07 -10.79 -25.81
CA HIS A 377 20.13 -9.75 -26.85
C HIS A 377 21.31 -8.78 -26.72
N VAL A 378 22.06 -8.80 -25.63
CA VAL A 378 23.16 -7.85 -25.37
C VAL A 378 24.50 -8.57 -25.36
N THR A 379 25.47 -8.05 -26.12
CA THR A 379 26.83 -8.59 -26.24
C THR A 379 27.67 -8.33 -24.97
N ASN A 380 28.74 -9.13 -24.75
CA ASN A 380 29.61 -9.19 -23.56
C ASN A 380 30.09 -7.85 -22.94
N THR A 381 30.00 -6.74 -23.67
CA THR A 381 30.44 -5.40 -23.24
C THR A 381 29.48 -4.65 -22.29
N GLN A 382 28.34 -5.20 -21.89
CA GLN A 382 27.32 -4.47 -21.10
C GLN A 382 26.79 -5.20 -19.85
N GLU A 383 27.58 -6.04 -19.18
CA GLU A 383 27.15 -6.75 -17.96
C GLU A 383 26.60 -5.82 -16.85
N LYS A 384 27.10 -4.58 -16.76
CA LYS A 384 26.61 -3.56 -15.80
C LYS A 384 25.16 -3.12 -16.07
N MET A 385 24.70 -3.22 -17.31
CA MET A 385 23.33 -2.86 -17.69
C MET A 385 22.32 -3.94 -17.28
N THR A 386 22.71 -5.22 -17.30
CA THR A 386 21.84 -6.35 -16.94
C THR A 386 21.32 -6.25 -15.52
N VAL A 387 22.18 -5.93 -14.55
CA VAL A 387 21.78 -5.77 -13.14
C VAL A 387 20.75 -4.64 -13.00
N SER A 388 20.99 -3.51 -13.66
CA SER A 388 20.09 -2.36 -13.62
C SER A 388 18.72 -2.68 -14.23
N VAL A 389 18.70 -3.35 -15.38
CA VAL A 389 17.44 -3.77 -16.04
C VAL A 389 16.68 -4.78 -15.19
N VAL A 390 17.35 -5.75 -14.56
CA VAL A 390 16.72 -6.74 -13.67
C VAL A 390 16.05 -6.05 -12.47
N VAL A 391 16.77 -5.13 -11.81
CA VAL A 391 16.25 -4.38 -10.66
C VAL A 391 15.06 -3.50 -11.07
N LEU A 392 15.17 -2.74 -12.16
CA LEU A 392 14.07 -1.92 -12.66
C LEU A 392 12.85 -2.77 -13.04
N SER A 393 13.08 -3.90 -13.70
CA SER A 393 12.01 -4.82 -14.11
C SER A 393 11.30 -5.44 -12.91
N PHE A 394 12.02 -5.75 -11.82
CA PHE A 394 11.43 -6.18 -10.56
C PHE A 394 10.46 -5.13 -10.03
N PHE A 395 10.90 -3.87 -9.92
CA PHE A 395 10.08 -2.81 -9.37
C PHE A 395 8.87 -2.51 -10.26
N ILE A 396 9.03 -2.46 -11.59
CA ILE A 396 7.92 -2.28 -12.53
C ILE A 396 6.86 -3.38 -12.33
N GLY A 397 7.30 -4.65 -12.30
CA GLY A 397 6.41 -5.79 -12.08
C GLY A 397 5.70 -5.75 -10.73
N TYR A 398 6.45 -5.43 -9.68
CA TYR A 398 5.94 -5.28 -8.33
C TYR A 398 4.88 -4.18 -8.25
N PHE A 399 5.17 -2.99 -8.79
CA PHE A 399 4.27 -1.84 -8.71
C PHE A 399 3.00 -2.04 -9.53
N ILE A 400 3.09 -2.56 -10.75
CA ILE A 400 1.90 -2.83 -11.58
C ILE A 400 0.99 -3.84 -10.90
N THR A 401 1.56 -4.87 -10.28
CA THR A 401 0.77 -5.85 -9.52
C THR A 401 0.21 -5.22 -8.23
N HIS A 402 1.02 -4.43 -7.53
CA HIS A 402 0.62 -3.75 -6.29
C HIS A 402 -0.57 -2.82 -6.47
N LEU A 403 -0.61 -2.07 -7.57
CA LEU A 403 -1.72 -1.17 -7.94
C LEU A 403 -3.07 -1.88 -7.92
N THR A 404 -3.06 -3.07 -8.47
CA THR A 404 -4.23 -3.92 -8.60
C THR A 404 -4.62 -4.52 -7.26
N MET A 405 -3.65 -5.04 -6.51
CA MET A 405 -3.88 -5.66 -5.20
C MET A 405 -4.30 -4.64 -4.12
N ALA A 406 -3.85 -3.39 -4.23
CA ALA A 406 -4.19 -2.32 -3.30
C ALA A 406 -5.69 -2.00 -3.28
N VAL A 407 -6.36 -2.10 -4.43
CA VAL A 407 -7.82 -1.96 -4.54
C VAL A 407 -8.52 -3.06 -3.76
N ILE A 408 -8.09 -4.32 -3.92
CA ILE A 408 -8.69 -5.46 -3.22
C ILE A 408 -8.45 -5.34 -1.71
N ASN A 409 -7.22 -5.04 -1.28
CA ASN A 409 -6.89 -4.86 0.14
C ASN A 409 -7.72 -3.74 0.79
N SER A 410 -7.95 -2.64 0.07
CA SER A 410 -8.81 -1.55 0.54
C SER A 410 -10.28 -1.99 0.66
N GLY A 411 -10.77 -2.77 -0.31
CA GLY A 411 -12.13 -3.31 -0.26
C GLY A 411 -12.36 -4.30 0.88
N VAL A 412 -11.38 -5.17 1.17
CA VAL A 412 -11.41 -6.11 2.29
C VAL A 412 -11.52 -5.38 3.62
N ALA A 413 -10.65 -4.39 3.84
CA ALA A 413 -10.70 -3.56 5.03
C ALA A 413 -12.05 -2.83 5.18
N SER A 414 -12.59 -2.34 4.07
CA SER A 414 -13.88 -1.66 4.04
C SER A 414 -15.04 -2.58 4.40
N TYR A 415 -15.02 -3.83 3.94
CA TYR A 415 -16.03 -4.83 4.29
C TYR A 415 -16.03 -5.16 5.79
N TYR A 416 -14.86 -5.26 6.42
CA TYR A 416 -14.77 -5.44 7.87
C TYR A 416 -15.43 -4.30 8.65
N VAL A 417 -15.13 -3.06 8.27
CA VAL A 417 -15.72 -1.89 8.93
C VAL A 417 -17.23 -1.79 8.66
N CYS A 418 -17.68 -2.03 7.43
CA CYS A 418 -19.10 -1.98 7.11
C CYS A 418 -19.90 -3.07 7.87
N PHE A 419 -19.33 -4.27 7.97
CA PHE A 419 -19.91 -5.35 8.76
C PHE A 419 -19.96 -5.05 10.25
N ALA A 420 -18.91 -4.43 10.81
CA ALA A 420 -18.91 -4.04 12.21
C ALA A 420 -19.96 -2.95 12.53
N GLU A 421 -20.25 -2.06 11.57
CA GLU A 421 -21.23 -0.99 11.77
C GLU A 421 -22.68 -1.46 11.64
N ASP A 422 -23.02 -2.19 10.57
CA ASP A 422 -24.38 -2.70 10.38
C ASP A 422 -24.40 -4.09 9.72
N PRO A 423 -24.27 -5.17 10.53
CA PRO A 423 -24.40 -6.53 10.05
C PRO A 423 -25.78 -6.82 9.41
N ALA A 424 -26.83 -6.09 9.80
CA ALA A 424 -28.19 -6.35 9.31
C ALA A 424 -28.35 -5.95 7.83
N THR A 425 -27.60 -4.95 7.37
CA THR A 425 -27.54 -4.62 5.94
C THR A 425 -26.98 -5.77 5.11
N LEU A 426 -25.88 -6.39 5.55
CA LEU A 426 -25.36 -7.57 4.86
C LEU A 426 -26.34 -8.74 4.92
N ARG A 427 -26.98 -8.98 6.06
CA ARG A 427 -27.99 -10.04 6.19
C ARG A 427 -29.15 -9.89 5.20
N ARG A 428 -29.53 -8.66 4.85
CA ARG A 428 -30.57 -8.38 3.85
C ARG A 428 -30.06 -8.56 2.41
N ASN A 429 -28.86 -8.04 2.13
CA ASN A 429 -28.33 -7.95 0.76
C ASN A 429 -27.63 -9.23 0.28
N ASP A 430 -27.02 -9.98 1.21
CA ASP A 430 -26.29 -11.23 0.97
C ASP A 430 -26.31 -12.12 2.25
N PRO A 431 -27.41 -12.85 2.48
CA PRO A 431 -27.56 -13.70 3.67
C PRO A 431 -26.48 -14.79 3.77
N GLU A 432 -26.06 -15.35 2.64
CA GLU A 432 -25.05 -16.42 2.61
C GLU A 432 -23.70 -15.90 3.11
N PHE A 433 -23.26 -14.74 2.60
CA PHE A 433 -22.00 -14.14 3.04
C PHE A 433 -22.08 -13.61 4.48
N TYR A 434 -23.26 -13.13 4.91
CA TYR A 434 -23.50 -12.76 6.31
C TYR A 434 -23.23 -13.95 7.25
N GLU A 435 -23.77 -15.13 6.97
CA GLU A 435 -23.56 -16.32 7.81
C GLU A 435 -22.09 -16.72 7.89
N ILE A 436 -21.33 -16.57 6.81
CA ILE A 436 -19.87 -16.82 6.80
C ILE A 436 -19.15 -15.84 7.75
N MET A 437 -19.46 -14.55 7.70
CA MET A 437 -18.83 -13.55 8.57
C MET A 437 -19.26 -13.73 10.04
N TRP A 438 -20.55 -13.92 10.28
CA TRP A 438 -21.13 -14.05 11.61
C TRP A 438 -20.65 -15.32 12.33
N SER A 439 -20.69 -16.47 11.65
CA SER A 439 -20.20 -17.74 12.22
C SER A 439 -18.70 -17.68 12.53
N ARG A 440 -17.89 -17.06 11.66
CA ARG A 440 -16.45 -16.89 11.91
C ARG A 440 -16.20 -16.03 13.14
N GLN A 441 -16.89 -14.90 13.26
CA GLN A 441 -16.76 -14.02 14.41
C GLN A 441 -17.21 -14.72 15.72
N GLY A 442 -18.31 -15.47 15.68
CA GLY A 442 -18.79 -16.24 16.83
C GLY A 442 -17.80 -17.30 17.31
N ASN A 443 -17.25 -18.09 16.38
CA ASN A 443 -16.24 -19.11 16.68
C ASN A 443 -14.96 -18.52 17.28
N LEU A 444 -14.58 -17.33 16.86
CA LEU A 444 -13.40 -16.63 17.35
C LEU A 444 -13.60 -15.96 18.72
N ARG A 445 -14.84 -15.65 19.10
CA ARG A 445 -15.16 -15.08 20.43
C ARG A 445 -15.44 -16.15 21.50
N GLY A 446 -15.83 -17.35 21.07
CA GLY A 446 -16.19 -18.47 21.95
C GLY A 446 -15.07 -19.45 22.28
N GLY A 447 -13.90 -19.32 21.64
CA GLY A 447 -12.69 -20.10 21.93
C GLY A 447 -11.60 -19.21 22.46
#